data_AF-A0A919HKS8-F1
#
_entry.id   AF-A0A919HKS8-F1
#
_cell.length_a   1.000
_cell.length_b   1.000
_cell.length_c   1.000
_cell.angle_alpha   90.00
_cell.angle_beta   90.00
_cell.angle_gamma   90.00
#
_symmetry.space_group_name_H-M   'P 1'
#
loop_
_entity.id
_entity.type
_entity.pdbx_description
1 polymer ?
#
loop_
_entity_poly.entity_id
_entity_poly.type
_entity_poly.pdbx_seq_one_letter_code
_entity_poly.pdbx_strand_id
1 'polypeptide(L)'
;MRSTSGTPPAAAVARYVARYGQPQGRVAKVLISAVPPLMVKTEQNPGGTPIEVFDGFRKALAANRAQFYLDVASGPFYGFNRDGAEISQGTIQNWWRQGMIGSAKAHYEGIKAFSETDQTEDLKSITLPVLVMQGDDDQVVPYKNAAILQDKLLPNSQLKIYPGFPHGMHTSHADTINADLLAFIRA
;
A
#
# COMPACT_ATOMS: atom_id res chain seq x y z
N MET A 1 3.58 24.76 16.09
CA MET A 1 4.55 23.81 15.50
C MET A 1 3.84 22.97 14.46
N ARG A 2 4.12 23.19 13.17
CA ARG A 2 3.52 22.39 12.08
C ARG A 2 4.28 21.08 11.97
N SER A 3 3.57 19.98 12.24
CA SER A 3 4.02 18.61 11.97
C SER A 3 4.13 18.42 10.46
N THR A 4 5.36 18.32 9.95
CA THR A 4 5.62 17.78 8.62
C THR A 4 5.58 16.26 8.73
N SER A 5 4.37 15.70 8.75
CA SER A 5 4.15 14.26 8.77
C SER A 5 4.57 13.67 7.43
N GLY A 6 5.42 12.66 7.50
CA GLY A 6 5.78 11.81 6.38
C GLY A 6 4.57 11.23 5.66
N THR A 7 4.84 10.76 4.45
CA THR A 7 3.92 10.10 3.53
C THR A 7 2.86 9.29 4.30
N PRO A 8 1.56 9.67 4.22
CA PRO A 8 0.51 8.92 4.89
C PRO A 8 0.49 7.49 4.35
N PRO A 9 0.27 6.45 5.18
CA PRO A 9 -0.01 5.12 4.67
C PRO A 9 -1.20 5.19 3.69
N ALA A 10 -1.21 4.37 2.64
CA ALA A 10 -2.22 4.43 1.56
C ALA A 10 -3.68 4.45 2.07
N ALA A 11 -3.91 3.85 3.24
CA ALA A 11 -5.20 3.91 3.93
C ALA A 11 -5.63 5.36 4.28
N ALA A 12 -4.73 6.23 4.71
CA ALA A 12 -5.06 7.63 4.96
C ALA A 12 -5.39 8.40 3.66
N VAL A 13 -4.87 7.96 2.50
CA VAL A 13 -5.07 8.66 1.22
C VAL A 13 -6.50 8.50 0.70
N ALA A 14 -7.07 7.29 0.70
CA ALA A 14 -8.45 7.08 0.24
C ALA A 14 -9.46 7.89 1.09
N ARG A 15 -9.31 7.86 2.42
CA ARG A 15 -10.13 8.64 3.35
C ARG A 15 -9.95 10.14 3.18
N TYR A 16 -8.71 10.61 3.00
CA TYR A 16 -8.43 12.02 2.75
C TYR A 16 -9.10 12.51 1.46
N VAL A 17 -9.01 11.71 0.40
CA VAL A 17 -9.64 12.01 -0.89
C VAL A 17 -11.16 12.10 -0.77
N ALA A 18 -11.77 11.12 -0.10
CA ALA A 18 -13.22 11.09 0.14
C ALA A 18 -13.70 12.35 0.89
N ARG A 19 -12.99 12.76 1.94
CA ARG A 19 -13.40 13.89 2.79
C ARG A 19 -13.05 15.27 2.26
N TYR A 20 -11.89 15.41 1.61
CA TYR A 20 -11.30 16.73 1.34
C TYR A 20 -10.93 16.93 -0.14
N GLY A 21 -10.59 15.87 -0.88
CA GLY A 21 -10.09 15.98 -2.25
C GLY A 21 -11.18 16.15 -3.31
N GLN A 22 -12.32 15.47 -3.17
CA GLN A 22 -13.43 15.59 -4.13
C GLN A 22 -14.09 16.96 -4.16
N PRO A 23 -14.41 17.63 -3.02
CA PRO A 23 -15.05 18.94 -3.03
C PRO A 23 -14.26 20.04 -3.75
N GLN A 24 -12.96 19.81 -4.00
CA GLN A 24 -12.04 20.79 -4.59
C GLN A 24 -11.75 20.54 -6.08
N GLY A 25 -12.29 19.46 -6.67
CA GLY A 25 -12.16 19.16 -8.11
C GLY A 25 -10.74 18.92 -8.63
N ARG A 26 -9.75 18.75 -7.74
CA ARG A 26 -8.32 18.68 -8.11
C ARG A 26 -7.70 17.42 -7.57
N VAL A 27 -7.62 16.35 -8.38
CA VAL A 27 -6.48 15.43 -8.54
C VAL A 27 -6.91 14.15 -9.26
N ALA A 28 -6.11 13.70 -10.24
CA ALA A 28 -6.09 12.32 -10.69
C ALA A 28 -5.79 11.41 -9.48
N LYS A 29 -6.60 10.36 -9.27
CA LYS A 29 -6.48 9.48 -8.11
C LYS A 29 -5.81 8.19 -8.54
N VAL A 30 -4.72 7.85 -7.88
CA VAL A 30 -3.99 6.60 -8.13
C VAL A 30 -3.91 5.82 -6.83
N LEU A 31 -4.34 4.56 -6.87
CA LEU A 31 -4.10 3.56 -5.84
C LEU A 31 -3.07 2.58 -6.40
N ILE A 32 -1.87 2.58 -5.82
CA ILE A 32 -0.79 1.66 -6.21
C ILE A 32 -0.38 0.80 -5.03
N SER A 33 -0.42 -0.53 -5.21
CA SER A 33 -0.11 -1.50 -4.14
C SER A 33 -0.92 -1.23 -2.85
N ALA A 34 -2.17 -0.79 -3.00
CA ALA A 34 -2.91 -0.13 -1.92
C ALA A 34 -3.72 -1.13 -1.08
N VAL A 35 -3.80 -0.88 0.23
CA VAL A 35 -4.48 -1.74 1.22
C VAL A 35 -6.02 -1.77 1.17
N PRO A 36 -6.75 -0.67 0.89
CA PRO A 36 -8.22 -0.67 0.94
C PRO A 36 -8.87 -1.82 0.17
N PRO A 37 -10.08 -2.29 0.55
CA PRO A 37 -10.98 -1.74 1.56
C PRO A 37 -10.62 -2.06 3.01
N LEU A 38 -10.09 -3.25 3.29
CA LEU A 38 -9.72 -3.70 4.64
C LEU A 38 -8.72 -4.87 4.53
N MET A 39 -7.65 -4.83 5.32
CA MET A 39 -6.61 -5.86 5.26
C MET A 39 -6.88 -7.03 6.20
N VAL A 40 -7.34 -6.73 7.42
CA VAL A 40 -7.57 -7.75 8.45
C VAL A 40 -8.79 -8.59 8.14
N LYS A 41 -8.68 -9.88 8.46
CA LYS A 41 -9.79 -10.82 8.41
C LYS A 41 -10.85 -10.43 9.43
N THR A 42 -12.09 -10.32 8.96
CA THR A 42 -13.29 -10.14 9.79
C THR A 42 -14.42 -11.00 9.22
N GLU A 43 -15.57 -11.04 9.89
CA GLU A 43 -16.77 -11.66 9.32
C GLU A 43 -17.19 -11.03 7.98
N GLN A 44 -16.98 -9.71 7.85
CA GLN A 44 -17.31 -8.94 6.65
C GLN A 44 -16.21 -8.99 5.59
N ASN A 45 -15.00 -9.43 5.97
CA ASN A 45 -13.84 -9.60 5.11
C ASN A 45 -13.18 -10.99 5.34
N PRO A 46 -13.85 -12.10 4.98
CA PRO A 46 -13.37 -13.44 5.30
C PRO A 46 -12.09 -13.84 4.55
N GLY A 47 -11.80 -13.17 3.44
CA GLY A 47 -10.56 -13.31 2.66
C GLY A 47 -9.38 -12.49 3.19
N GLY A 48 -9.59 -11.70 4.24
CA GLY A 48 -8.54 -10.87 4.86
C GLY A 48 -7.45 -11.68 5.53
N THR A 49 -6.37 -10.99 5.89
CA THR A 49 -5.21 -11.57 6.58
C THR A 49 -5.52 -11.72 8.07
N PRO A 50 -5.20 -12.87 8.70
CA PRO A 50 -5.43 -13.08 10.13
C PRO A 50 -4.75 -12.01 11.00
N ILE A 51 -5.38 -11.61 12.11
CA ILE A 51 -4.88 -10.53 12.99
C ILE A 51 -3.50 -10.86 13.57
N GLU A 52 -3.22 -12.14 13.75
CA GLU A 52 -1.97 -12.68 14.30
C GLU A 52 -0.76 -12.29 13.44
N VAL A 53 -0.93 -12.11 12.13
CA VAL A 53 0.14 -11.63 11.24
C VAL A 53 0.51 -10.19 11.58
N PHE A 54 -0.48 -9.32 11.79
CA PHE A 54 -0.25 -7.92 12.16
C PHE A 54 0.25 -7.78 13.60
N ASP A 55 -0.22 -8.62 14.51
CA ASP A 55 0.34 -8.70 15.87
C ASP A 55 1.80 -9.18 15.86
N GLY A 56 2.14 -10.12 14.97
CA GLY A 56 3.51 -10.51 14.69
C GLY A 56 4.38 -9.32 14.24
N PHE A 57 3.87 -8.49 13.33
CA PHE A 57 4.57 -7.29 12.86
C PHE A 57 4.77 -6.27 13.99
N ARG A 58 3.73 -6.04 14.82
CA ARG A 58 3.82 -5.18 16.00
C ARG A 58 4.89 -5.65 16.97
N LYS A 59 4.90 -6.95 17.26
CA LYS A 59 5.89 -7.58 18.15
C LYS A 59 7.31 -7.46 17.58
N ALA A 60 7.50 -7.76 16.29
CA ALA A 60 8.80 -7.67 15.64
C ALA A 60 9.33 -6.22 15.61
N LEU A 61 8.48 -5.26 15.26
CA LEU A 61 8.83 -3.84 15.25
C LEU A 61 9.18 -3.33 16.65
N ALA A 62 8.41 -3.71 17.67
CA ALA A 62 8.68 -3.32 19.06
C ALA A 62 9.97 -3.95 19.60
N ALA A 63 10.26 -5.20 19.22
CA ALA A 63 11.46 -5.92 19.66
C ALA A 63 12.74 -5.40 19.00
N ASN A 64 12.74 -5.26 17.67
CA ASN A 64 13.88 -4.76 16.92
C ASN A 64 13.42 -4.10 15.61
N ARG A 65 13.04 -2.82 15.69
CA ARG A 65 12.61 -2.06 14.51
C ARG A 65 13.65 -2.07 13.39
N ALA A 66 14.94 -1.97 13.70
CA ALA A 66 15.97 -1.86 12.67
C ALA A 66 16.03 -3.14 11.83
N GLN A 67 15.98 -4.31 12.48
CA GLN A 67 15.95 -5.59 11.78
C GLN A 67 14.62 -5.81 11.05
N PHE A 68 13.49 -5.48 11.67
CA PHE A 68 12.17 -5.55 11.03
C PHE A 68 12.15 -4.79 9.69
N TYR A 69 12.69 -3.58 9.65
CA TYR A 69 12.73 -2.81 8.41
C TYR A 69 13.72 -3.39 7.38
N LEU A 70 14.81 -4.03 7.80
CA LEU A 70 15.68 -4.74 6.85
C LEU A 70 14.95 -5.94 6.26
N ASP A 71 14.36 -6.79 7.10
CA ASP A 71 13.73 -8.05 6.71
C ASP A 71 12.56 -7.84 5.73
N VAL A 72 11.74 -6.81 5.97
CA VAL A 72 10.61 -6.48 5.08
C VAL A 72 11.10 -6.07 3.69
N ALA A 73 12.12 -5.21 3.61
CA ALA A 73 12.68 -4.77 2.33
C ALA A 73 13.48 -5.85 1.62
N SER A 74 14.29 -6.62 2.35
CA SER A 74 15.10 -7.70 1.79
C SER A 74 14.29 -8.94 1.41
N GLY A 75 13.03 -9.02 1.83
CA GLY A 75 12.13 -10.11 1.52
C GLY A 75 10.91 -9.66 0.72
N PRO A 76 9.72 -9.68 1.34
CA PRO A 76 8.45 -9.67 0.60
C PRO A 76 8.11 -8.34 -0.07
N PHE A 77 8.64 -7.20 0.41
CA PHE A 77 8.23 -5.88 -0.09
C PHE A 77 8.67 -5.68 -1.55
N TYR A 78 9.90 -6.04 -1.88
CA TYR A 78 10.43 -5.95 -3.25
C TYR A 78 10.47 -7.29 -3.98
N GLY A 79 10.03 -8.38 -3.34
CA GLY A 79 10.09 -9.73 -3.88
C GLY A 79 11.50 -10.33 -3.89
N PHE A 80 12.44 -9.77 -3.11
CA PHE A 80 13.83 -10.24 -3.06
C PHE A 80 13.99 -11.60 -2.37
N ASN A 81 12.93 -12.13 -1.75
CA ASN A 81 12.84 -13.51 -1.28
C ASN A 81 12.39 -14.52 -2.36
N ARG A 82 12.11 -14.08 -3.60
CA ARG A 82 11.75 -14.98 -4.70
C ARG A 82 13.01 -15.60 -5.33
N ASP A 83 12.88 -16.82 -5.81
CA ASP A 83 13.97 -17.50 -6.52
C ASP A 83 14.34 -16.71 -7.79
N GLY A 84 15.65 -16.49 -7.97
CA GLY A 84 16.17 -15.73 -9.12
C GLY A 84 16.00 -14.21 -9.04
N ALA A 85 15.52 -13.67 -7.91
CA ALA A 85 15.41 -12.22 -7.74
C ALA A 85 16.79 -11.54 -7.75
N GLU A 86 16.92 -10.46 -8.52
CA GLU A 86 18.10 -9.60 -8.49
C GLU A 86 18.02 -8.63 -7.30
N ILE A 87 18.81 -8.90 -6.26
CA ILE A 87 18.75 -8.15 -5.00
C ILE A 87 19.45 -6.79 -5.15
N SER A 88 18.69 -5.71 -5.02
CA SER A 88 19.24 -4.34 -4.97
C SER A 88 19.50 -3.90 -3.53
N GLN A 89 20.76 -3.95 -3.10
CA GLN A 89 21.17 -3.45 -1.78
C GLN A 89 20.90 -1.95 -1.63
N GLY A 90 21.07 -1.15 -2.67
CA GLY A 90 20.75 0.28 -2.64
C GLY A 90 19.28 0.54 -2.34
N THR A 91 18.38 -0.24 -2.96
CA THR A 91 16.93 -0.16 -2.72
C THR A 91 16.59 -0.55 -1.27
N ILE A 92 17.13 -1.67 -0.79
CA ILE A 92 16.91 -2.16 0.59
C ILE A 92 17.36 -1.10 1.60
N GLN A 93 18.59 -0.61 1.47
CA GLN A 93 19.17 0.34 2.42
C GLN A 93 18.46 1.70 2.38
N ASN A 94 18.01 2.15 1.21
CA ASN A 94 17.22 3.39 1.13
C ASN A 94 15.82 3.23 1.74
N TRP A 95 15.16 2.08 1.59
CA TRP A 95 13.88 1.81 2.25
C TRP A 95 14.03 1.75 3.76
N TRP A 96 15.05 1.02 4.24
CA TRP A 96 15.41 0.96 5.65
C TRP A 96 15.70 2.35 6.22
N ARG A 97 16.51 3.16 5.53
CA ARG A 97 16.84 4.54 5.93
C ARG A 97 15.58 5.37 6.12
N GLN A 98 14.62 5.30 5.20
CA GLN A 98 13.33 6.01 5.33
C GLN A 98 12.53 5.52 6.54
N GLY A 99 12.45 4.19 6.73
CA GLY A 99 11.83 3.59 7.91
C GLY A 99 12.49 3.98 9.24
N MET A 100 13.80 4.19 9.25
CA MET A 100 14.52 4.57 10.46
C MET A 100 14.43 6.06 10.81
N ILE A 101 14.15 6.92 9.82
CA ILE A 101 13.88 8.36 10.03
C ILE A 101 12.50 8.59 10.67
N GLY A 102 11.55 7.66 10.50
CA GLY A 102 10.22 7.78 11.08
C GLY A 102 10.13 7.43 12.58
N SER A 103 9.00 7.84 13.19
CA SER A 103 8.72 7.58 14.60
C SER A 103 8.35 6.11 14.82
N ALA A 104 9.04 5.44 15.76
CA ALA A 104 8.75 4.05 16.11
C ALA A 104 7.29 3.87 16.60
N LYS A 105 6.78 4.82 17.39
CA LYS A 105 5.38 4.82 17.84
C LYS A 105 4.42 4.96 16.67
N ALA A 106 4.70 5.89 15.76
CA ALA A 106 3.85 6.11 14.58
C ALA A 106 3.84 4.87 13.66
N HIS A 107 4.96 4.15 13.54
CA HIS A 107 5.00 2.90 12.78
C HIS A 107 4.24 1.78 13.45
N TYR A 108 4.36 1.64 14.79
CA TYR A 108 3.59 0.66 15.55
C TYR A 108 2.08 0.90 15.43
N GLU A 109 1.63 2.14 15.66
CA GLU A 109 0.22 2.53 15.50
C GLU A 109 -0.22 2.46 14.03
N GLY A 110 0.70 2.74 13.11
CA GLY A 110 0.52 2.64 11.67
C GLY A 110 0.13 1.22 11.23
N ILE A 111 0.67 0.19 11.88
CA ILE A 111 0.29 -1.21 11.61
C ILE A 111 -1.21 -1.40 11.82
N LYS A 112 -1.73 -0.98 12.97
CA LYS A 112 -3.16 -0.99 13.24
C LYS A 112 -3.93 -0.13 12.23
N ALA A 113 -3.44 1.08 11.95
CA ALA A 113 -4.13 2.00 11.08
C ALA A 113 -4.30 1.44 9.65
N PHE A 114 -3.28 0.83 9.05
CA PHE A 114 -3.44 0.25 7.72
C PHE A 114 -4.18 -1.09 7.75
N SER A 115 -4.00 -1.92 8.78
CA SER A 115 -4.57 -3.28 8.77
C SER A 115 -6.06 -3.32 9.13
N GLU A 116 -6.49 -2.48 10.08
CA GLU A 116 -7.81 -2.56 10.72
C GLU A 116 -8.76 -1.42 10.32
N THR A 117 -8.29 -0.41 9.58
CA THR A 117 -9.20 0.65 9.11
C THR A 117 -10.01 0.16 7.94
N ASP A 118 -11.33 0.04 8.13
CA ASP A 118 -12.25 -0.21 7.02
C ASP A 118 -12.52 1.08 6.24
N GLN A 119 -12.35 0.97 4.93
CA GLN A 119 -12.47 2.05 3.96
C GLN A 119 -13.43 1.71 2.83
N THR A 120 -14.28 0.71 3.02
CA THR A 120 -15.31 0.32 2.07
C THR A 120 -16.19 1.50 1.66
N GLU A 121 -16.68 2.26 2.64
CA GLU A 121 -17.52 3.44 2.37
C GLU A 121 -16.73 4.62 1.82
N ASP A 122 -15.46 4.76 2.22
CA ASP A 122 -14.56 5.77 1.64
C ASP A 122 -14.42 5.51 0.12
N LEU A 123 -14.17 4.26 -0.31
CA LEU A 123 -14.06 3.89 -1.72
C LEU A 123 -15.36 4.13 -2.51
N LYS A 124 -16.50 3.67 -1.99
CA LYS A 124 -17.81 3.88 -2.65
C LYS A 124 -18.14 5.36 -2.87
N SER A 125 -17.66 6.23 -1.97
CA SER A 125 -17.90 7.67 -2.07
C SER A 125 -17.05 8.37 -3.14
N ILE A 126 -16.01 7.72 -3.69
CA ILE A 126 -15.10 8.32 -4.67
C ILE A 126 -15.73 8.32 -6.05
N THR A 127 -16.23 9.48 -6.48
CA THR A 127 -16.89 9.64 -7.80
C THR A 127 -15.91 9.99 -8.92
N LEU A 128 -14.72 10.49 -8.59
CA LEU A 128 -13.69 10.83 -9.57
C LEU A 128 -13.04 9.58 -10.19
N PRO A 129 -12.49 9.65 -11.42
CA PRO A 129 -11.71 8.55 -11.98
C PRO A 129 -10.54 8.13 -11.08
N VAL A 130 -10.39 6.82 -10.90
CA VAL A 130 -9.31 6.22 -10.09
C VAL A 130 -8.57 5.16 -10.88
N LEU A 131 -7.25 5.30 -11.01
CA LEU A 131 -6.40 4.23 -11.51
C LEU A 131 -6.00 3.33 -10.33
N VAL A 132 -6.28 2.03 -10.44
CA VAL A 132 -5.89 0.99 -9.49
C VAL A 132 -4.81 0.13 -10.12
N MET A 133 -3.63 0.06 -9.48
CA MET A 133 -2.45 -0.64 -9.98
C MET A 133 -1.94 -1.61 -8.93
N GLN A 134 -1.81 -2.90 -9.28
CA GLN A 134 -1.36 -3.91 -8.33
C GLN A 134 -0.58 -5.02 -9.02
N GLY A 135 0.52 -5.47 -8.40
CA GLY A 135 1.18 -6.71 -8.81
C GLY A 135 0.41 -7.95 -8.31
N ASP A 136 0.35 -9.01 -9.11
CA ASP A 136 -0.29 -10.26 -8.67
C ASP A 136 0.61 -11.14 -7.78
N ASP A 137 1.91 -10.82 -7.70
CA ASP A 137 2.89 -11.40 -6.78
C ASP A 137 3.19 -10.49 -5.57
N ASP A 138 2.28 -9.57 -5.25
CA ASP A 138 2.35 -8.77 -4.04
C ASP A 138 2.16 -9.65 -2.78
N GLN A 139 3.27 -9.91 -2.09
CA GLN A 139 3.32 -10.70 -0.86
C GLN A 139 2.92 -9.92 0.40
N VAL A 140 2.75 -8.60 0.31
CA VAL A 140 2.36 -7.74 1.43
C VAL A 140 0.86 -7.51 1.42
N VAL A 141 0.30 -7.14 0.26
CA VAL A 141 -1.13 -6.83 0.08
C VAL A 141 -1.71 -7.75 -1.01
N PRO A 142 -2.39 -8.84 -0.62
CA PRO A 142 -2.94 -9.78 -1.59
C PRO A 142 -3.96 -9.13 -2.53
N TYR A 143 -3.66 -9.07 -3.84
CA TYR A 143 -4.44 -8.30 -4.81
C TYR A 143 -5.93 -8.68 -4.87
N LYS A 144 -6.27 -9.96 -4.65
CA LYS A 144 -7.65 -10.47 -4.64
C LYS A 144 -8.48 -9.89 -3.50
N ASN A 145 -7.84 -9.54 -2.38
CA ASN A 145 -8.48 -8.92 -1.22
C ASN A 145 -8.17 -7.43 -1.10
N ALA A 146 -7.68 -6.82 -2.18
CA ALA A 146 -7.35 -5.40 -2.26
C ALA A 146 -7.81 -4.84 -3.61
N ALA A 147 -6.94 -4.80 -4.62
CA ALA A 147 -7.21 -4.20 -5.94
C ALA A 147 -8.49 -4.72 -6.61
N ILE A 148 -8.79 -6.02 -6.53
CA ILE A 148 -10.03 -6.60 -7.08
C ILE A 148 -11.28 -6.09 -6.33
N LEU A 149 -11.16 -5.83 -5.02
CA LEU A 149 -12.25 -5.25 -4.25
C LEU A 149 -12.37 -3.75 -4.48
N GLN A 150 -11.24 -3.04 -4.61
CA GLN A 150 -11.21 -1.62 -4.97
C GLN A 150 -11.94 -1.37 -6.29
N ASP A 151 -11.63 -2.15 -7.33
CA ASP A 151 -12.27 -2.04 -8.65
C ASP A 151 -13.79 -2.31 -8.60
N LYS A 152 -14.24 -3.20 -7.71
CA LYS A 152 -15.68 -3.47 -7.52
C LYS A 152 -16.40 -2.37 -6.74
N LEU A 153 -15.70 -1.71 -5.82
CA LEU A 153 -16.28 -0.72 -4.90
C LEU A 153 -16.23 0.70 -5.47
N LEU A 154 -15.23 1.00 -6.30
CA LEU A 154 -15.07 2.29 -6.95
C LEU A 154 -16.05 2.41 -8.13
N PRO A 155 -16.88 3.46 -8.18
CA PRO A 155 -17.77 3.71 -9.31
C PRO A 155 -17.06 3.86 -10.66
N ASN A 156 -15.85 4.43 -10.66
CA ASN A 156 -15.09 4.83 -11.86
C ASN A 156 -13.62 4.41 -11.75
N SER A 157 -13.35 3.10 -11.67
CA SER A 157 -11.99 2.56 -11.65
C SER A 157 -11.47 2.17 -13.04
N GLN A 158 -10.16 2.32 -13.22
CA GLN A 158 -9.38 1.61 -14.21
C GLN A 158 -8.44 0.67 -13.47
N LEU A 159 -8.63 -0.64 -13.60
CA LEU A 159 -7.76 -1.64 -12.97
C LEU A 159 -6.62 -2.09 -13.89
N LYS A 160 -5.40 -2.13 -13.35
CA LYS A 160 -4.22 -2.76 -13.96
C LYS A 160 -3.58 -3.74 -12.99
N ILE A 161 -3.56 -5.02 -13.39
CA ILE A 161 -2.85 -6.08 -12.68
C ILE A 161 -1.56 -6.40 -13.45
N TYR A 162 -0.44 -6.43 -12.75
CA TYR A 162 0.89 -6.68 -13.32
C TYR A 162 1.38 -8.08 -12.92
N PRO A 163 1.49 -9.02 -13.88
CA PRO A 163 1.98 -10.37 -13.62
C PRO A 163 3.41 -10.38 -13.06
N GLY A 164 3.61 -11.06 -11.94
CA GLY A 164 4.91 -11.24 -11.27
C GLY A 164 5.43 -10.01 -10.50
N PHE A 165 4.69 -8.90 -10.47
CA PHE A 165 5.19 -7.67 -9.85
C PHE A 165 5.00 -7.73 -8.31
N PRO A 166 5.97 -7.23 -7.53
CA PRO A 166 5.91 -7.23 -6.06
C PRO A 166 5.16 -5.98 -5.53
N HIS A 167 5.02 -5.88 -4.21
CA HIS A 167 4.42 -4.70 -3.56
C HIS A 167 5.14 -3.39 -3.94
N GLY A 168 6.47 -3.40 -3.90
CA GLY A 168 7.34 -2.27 -4.23
C GLY A 168 7.52 -2.02 -5.74
N MET A 169 6.58 -2.44 -6.59
CA MET A 169 6.70 -2.36 -8.06
C MET A 169 6.96 -0.96 -8.61
N HIS A 170 6.53 0.10 -7.92
CA HIS A 170 6.82 1.48 -8.30
C HIS A 170 8.30 1.85 -8.15
N THR A 171 9.08 1.05 -7.42
CA THR A 171 10.54 1.18 -7.35
C THR A 171 11.23 0.17 -8.27
N SER A 172 10.83 -1.11 -8.24
CA SER A 172 11.52 -2.17 -8.99
C SER A 172 11.17 -2.23 -10.48
N HIS A 173 10.00 -1.72 -10.88
CA HIS A 173 9.50 -1.74 -12.25
C HIS A 173 9.05 -0.33 -12.68
N ALA A 174 9.85 0.67 -12.30
CA ALA A 174 9.50 2.08 -12.41
C ALA A 174 9.13 2.50 -13.84
N ASP A 175 9.81 2.01 -14.87
CA ASP A 175 9.52 2.39 -16.26
C ASP A 175 8.10 2.02 -16.69
N THR A 176 7.66 0.79 -16.41
CA THR A 176 6.30 0.32 -16.70
C THR A 176 5.27 1.10 -15.91
N ILE A 177 5.49 1.26 -14.59
CA ILE A 177 4.56 1.96 -13.70
C ILE A 177 4.45 3.44 -14.09
N ASN A 178 5.56 4.12 -14.34
CA ASN A 178 5.58 5.54 -14.70
C ASN A 178 4.91 5.82 -16.04
N ALA A 179 5.09 4.93 -17.03
CA ALA A 179 4.41 5.05 -18.32
C ALA A 179 2.88 5.02 -18.17
N ASP A 180 2.37 4.09 -17.36
CA ASP A 180 0.94 3.95 -17.10
C ASP A 180 0.35 5.09 -16.27
N LEU A 181 1.09 5.55 -15.26
CA LEU A 181 0.73 6.74 -14.48
C LEU A 181 0.62 7.97 -15.38
N LEU A 182 1.62 8.19 -16.25
CA LEU A 182 1.65 9.33 -17.15
C LEU A 182 0.49 9.28 -18.16
N ALA A 183 0.17 8.09 -18.67
CA ALA A 183 -0.96 7.91 -19.57
C ALA A 183 -2.29 8.29 -18.90
N PHE A 184 -2.50 7.86 -17.65
CA PHE A 184 -3.71 8.19 -16.90
C PHE A 184 -3.81 9.68 -16.54
N ILE A 185 -2.71 10.31 -16.14
CA ILE A 185 -2.68 11.74 -15.80
C ILE A 185 -3.00 12.64 -17.00
N ARG A 186 -2.70 12.18 -18.22
CA ARG A 186 -2.92 12.94 -19.47
C ARG A 186 -4.31 12.75 -20.07
N ALA A 187 -5.11 11.82 -19.56
CA ALA A 187 -6.43 11.47 -20.10
C ALA A 187 -7.54 12.46 -19.69
#